data_AF-A0A7K5FB01-F1
#
_entry.id   AF-A0A7K5FB01-F1
#
_cell.length_a   1.000
_cell.length_b   1.000
_cell.length_c   1.000
_cell.angle_alpha   90.00
_cell.angle_beta   90.00
_cell.angle_gamma   90.00
#
_symmetry.space_group_name_H-M   'P 1'
#
loop_
_entity.id
_entity.type
_entity.pdbx_description
1 polymer ?
#
loop_
_entity_poly.entity_id
_entity_poly.type
_entity_poly.pdbx_seq_one_letter_code
_entity_poly.pdbx_strand_id
1 'polypeptide(L)'
;ANNHRKLSDFGIRNGTRLQADDFLQDYTLLINVVHSEDLEKDVEFEVVGDTPEKVGPKPSEPTSKNITNGSDDGAQPSTSTG
;
A
#
# COMPACT_ATOMS: atom_id res chain seq x y z
N ALA A 1 -5.93 17.22 -0.92
CA ALA A 1 -5.99 17.10 -2.39
C ALA A 1 -4.57 17.09 -2.94
N ASN A 2 -4.14 16.02 -3.62
CA ASN A 2 -2.77 15.92 -4.18
C ASN A 2 -2.73 15.27 -5.58
N ASN A 3 -3.82 14.63 -6.04
CA ASN A 3 -3.82 13.70 -7.19
C ASN A 3 -3.33 14.29 -8.53
N HIS A 4 -3.46 15.60 -8.76
CA HIS A 4 -3.06 16.24 -10.02
C HIS A 4 -1.66 16.87 -9.96
N ARG A 5 -1.02 16.90 -8.79
CA ARG A 5 0.28 17.55 -8.59
C ARG A 5 1.41 16.62 -9.02
N LYS A 6 2.53 17.20 -9.46
CA LYS A 6 3.71 16.42 -9.85
C LYS A 6 4.51 16.02 -8.61
N LEU A 7 5.23 14.90 -8.70
CA LEU A 7 6.08 14.43 -7.60
C LEU A 7 7.15 15.46 -7.21
N SER A 8 7.70 16.17 -8.19
CA SER A 8 8.66 17.27 -7.99
C SER A 8 8.11 18.40 -7.13
N ASP A 9 6.79 18.64 -7.14
CA ASP A 9 6.14 19.68 -6.32
C ASP A 9 6.20 19.36 -4.82
N PHE A 10 6.58 18.13 -4.46
CA PHE A 10 6.77 17.65 -3.09
C PHE A 10 8.26 17.44 -2.74
N GLY A 11 9.17 17.86 -3.62
CA GLY A 11 10.62 17.64 -3.43
C GLY A 11 11.07 16.19 -3.65
N ILE A 12 10.23 15.36 -4.26
CA ILE A 12 10.60 14.01 -4.69
C ILE A 12 11.54 14.15 -5.89
N ARG A 13 12.73 13.57 -5.76
CA ARG A 13 13.82 13.65 -6.73
C ARG A 13 14.58 12.33 -6.76
N ASN A 14 15.61 12.25 -7.59
CA ASN A 14 16.50 11.10 -7.62
C ASN A 14 17.02 10.75 -6.20
N GLY A 15 16.90 9.49 -5.81
CA GLY A 15 17.30 8.98 -4.50
C GLY A 15 16.27 9.18 -3.38
N THR A 16 15.12 9.83 -3.64
CA THR A 16 14.03 9.87 -2.65
C THR A 16 13.55 8.45 -2.32
N ARG A 17 13.25 8.21 -1.03
CA ARG A 17 12.69 6.93 -0.55
C ARG A 17 11.26 7.17 -0.09
N LEU A 18 10.31 6.43 -0.64
CA LEU A 18 8.89 6.48 -0.29
C LEU A 18 8.51 5.20 0.45
N GLN A 19 7.75 5.34 1.53
CA GLN A 19 7.16 4.20 2.24
C GLN A 19 5.71 4.04 1.81
N ALA A 20 5.36 2.84 1.35
CA ALA A 20 4.00 2.46 1.01
C ALA A 20 3.56 1.35 1.97
N ASP A 21 2.55 1.63 2.78
CA ASP A 21 1.99 0.70 3.75
C ASP A 21 0.63 0.19 3.26
N ASP A 22 0.47 -1.13 3.22
CA ASP A 22 -0.83 -1.79 3.11
C ASP A 22 -1.14 -2.48 4.45
N PHE A 23 -2.05 -1.87 5.22
CA PHE A 23 -2.42 -2.36 6.54
C PHE A 23 -3.23 -3.66 6.50
N LEU A 24 -3.96 -3.95 5.41
CA LEU A 24 -4.75 -5.18 5.33
C LEU A 24 -3.84 -6.39 5.09
N GLN A 25 -2.76 -6.19 4.36
CA GLN A 25 -1.77 -7.22 4.03
C GLN A 25 -0.62 -7.30 5.03
N ASP A 26 -0.59 -6.43 6.06
CA ASP A 26 0.53 -6.26 6.99
C ASP A 26 1.88 -6.16 6.24
N TYR A 27 1.90 -5.30 5.21
CA TYR A 27 3.01 -5.19 4.28
C TYR A 27 3.46 -3.74 4.08
N THR A 28 4.76 -3.52 4.30
CA THR A 28 5.42 -2.24 4.04
C THR A 28 6.43 -2.41 2.91
N LEU A 29 6.31 -1.57 1.87
CA LEU A 29 7.25 -1.48 0.77
C LEU A 29 8.01 -0.14 0.82
N LEU A 30 9.35 -0.21 0.80
CA LEU A 30 10.20 0.95 0.59
C LEU A 30 10.55 1.08 -0.89
N ILE A 31 10.06 2.13 -1.54
CA ILE A 31 10.27 2.44 -2.95
C ILE A 31 11.40 3.46 -3.06
N ASN A 32 12.48 3.11 -3.77
CA ASN A 32 13.54 4.04 -4.11
C ASN A 32 13.24 4.67 -5.47
N VAL A 33 13.24 6.00 -5.57
CA VAL A 33 12.98 6.73 -6.82
C VAL A 33 14.29 6.96 -7.56
N VAL A 34 14.41 6.41 -8.76
CA VAL A 34 15.47 6.75 -9.72
C VAL A 34 14.85 7.63 -10.79
N HIS A 35 15.38 8.85 -10.95
CA HIS A 35 14.88 9.76 -11.99
C HIS A 35 15.56 9.44 -13.32
N SER A 36 14.76 9.29 -14.38
CA SER A 36 15.23 9.14 -15.76
C SER A 36 14.34 9.98 -16.69
N GLU A 37 14.96 10.67 -17.65
CA GLU A 37 14.26 11.29 -18.79
C GLU A 37 14.31 10.38 -20.04
N ASP A 38 15.13 9.33 -19.99
CA ASP A 38 15.36 8.38 -21.08
C ASP A 38 14.50 7.13 -20.88
N LEU A 39 13.18 7.29 -20.96
CA LEU A 39 12.22 6.18 -20.98
C LEU A 39 11.69 5.98 -22.41
N GLU A 40 11.32 4.75 -22.75
CA GLU A 40 10.63 4.48 -24.01
C GLU A 40 9.33 5.31 -24.10
N LYS A 41 8.93 5.64 -25.33
CA LYS A 41 7.72 6.43 -25.55
C LYS A 41 6.52 5.71 -24.93
N ASP A 42 5.70 6.46 -24.21
CA ASP A 42 4.50 5.98 -23.50
C ASP A 42 4.79 5.07 -22.29
N VAL A 43 6.06 4.94 -21.86
CA VAL A 43 6.44 4.32 -20.57
C VAL A 43 6.59 5.39 -19.50
N GLU A 44 5.86 5.23 -18.39
CA GLU A 44 5.89 6.20 -17.27
C GLU A 44 6.89 5.83 -16.17
N PHE A 45 7.15 4.52 -15.96
CA PHE A 45 8.10 4.03 -14.96
C PHE A 45 8.53 2.59 -15.25
N GLU A 46 9.65 2.20 -14.66
CA GLU A 46 10.18 0.84 -14.68
C GLU A 46 10.57 0.42 -13.25
N VAL A 47 10.44 -0.88 -12.95
CA VAL A 47 10.92 -1.45 -11.68
C VAL A 47 12.32 -1.99 -11.90
N VAL A 48 13.29 -1.46 -11.15
CA VAL A 48 14.69 -1.89 -11.23
C VAL A 48 14.92 -3.14 -10.37
N GLY A 49 15.58 -4.13 -10.97
CA GLY A 49 15.94 -5.40 -10.31
C GLY A 49 15.01 -6.54 -10.68
N ASP A 50 15.30 -7.73 -10.13
CA ASP A 50 14.47 -8.89 -10.38
C ASP A 50 13.12 -8.71 -9.68
N THR A 51 12.03 -8.77 -10.45
CA THR A 51 10.70 -8.92 -9.87
C THR A 51 10.70 -10.21 -9.05
N PRO A 52 10.46 -10.16 -7.72
CA PRO A 52 10.37 -11.39 -6.97
C PRO A 52 9.28 -12.27 -7.60
N GLU A 53 9.56 -13.56 -7.78
CA GLU A 53 8.53 -14.54 -8.13
C GLU A 53 7.36 -14.31 -7.18
N LYS A 54 6.19 -13.97 -7.73
CA LYS A 54 4.99 -13.51 -7.01
C LYS A 54 4.97 -14.06 -5.59
N VAL A 55 5.42 -13.26 -4.63
CA VAL A 55 5.08 -13.46 -3.23
C VAL A 55 3.60 -13.17 -3.18
N GLY A 56 2.79 -14.21 -3.39
CA GLY A 56 1.36 -14.14 -3.20
C GLY A 56 1.08 -13.58 -1.80
N PRO A 57 -0.10 -12.98 -1.58
CA PRO A 57 -0.48 -12.52 -0.25
C PRO A 57 -0.14 -13.61 0.76
N LYS A 58 0.58 -13.23 1.81
CA LYS A 58 0.91 -14.10 2.94
C LYS A 58 -0.38 -14.86 3.26
N PRO A 59 -0.40 -16.21 3.27
CA PRO A 59 -1.63 -16.95 3.49
C PRO A 59 -2.33 -16.35 4.70
N SER A 60 -3.55 -15.87 4.51
CA SER A 60 -4.39 -15.39 5.60
C SER A 60 -4.33 -16.45 6.68
N GLU A 61 -3.85 -16.09 7.89
CA GLU A 61 -3.91 -17.02 9.01
C GLU A 61 -5.33 -17.57 9.05
N PRO A 62 -5.51 -18.91 9.12
CA PRO A 62 -6.84 -19.47 9.17
C PRO A 62 -7.52 -18.86 10.38
N THR A 63 -8.54 -18.04 10.12
CA THR A 63 -9.46 -17.56 11.14
C THR A 63 -10.01 -18.81 11.79
N SER A 64 -9.49 -19.11 12.97
CA SER A 64 -9.87 -20.29 13.74
C SER A 64 -11.37 -20.21 13.96
N LYS A 65 -12.11 -21.03 13.21
CA LYS A 65 -13.56 -21.18 13.38
C LYS A 65 -13.80 -21.87 14.72
N ASN A 66 -14.21 -21.09 15.71
CA ASN A 66 -15.17 -21.44 16.76
C ASN A 66 -15.42 -20.15 17.55
N ILE A 67 -16.64 -19.63 17.63
CA ILE A 67 -17.74 -20.18 18.44
C ILE A 67 -19.10 -19.86 17.78
N THR A 68 -19.97 -20.87 17.72
CA THR A 68 -21.43 -20.70 17.54
C THR A 68 -22.07 -20.30 18.87
N ASN A 69 -22.86 -19.21 18.89
CA ASN A 69 -24.22 -19.14 19.45
C ASN A 69 -24.77 -17.72 19.25
N GLY A 70 -25.98 -17.60 18.69
CA GLY A 70 -26.53 -16.33 18.20
C GLY A 70 -26.95 -15.31 19.28
N SER A 71 -27.08 -14.05 18.87
CA SER A 71 -28.20 -13.18 19.23
C SER A 71 -28.29 -12.00 18.28
N ASP A 72 -29.53 -11.66 18.00
CA ASP A 72 -30.10 -10.67 17.08
C ASP A 72 -29.69 -9.21 17.36
N ASP A 73 -29.94 -8.38 16.35
CA ASP A 73 -29.64 -6.95 16.16
C ASP A 73 -29.46 -6.03 17.39
N GLY A 74 -28.43 -5.18 17.31
CA GLY A 74 -28.27 -4.04 18.22
C GLY A 74 -27.03 -3.21 17.93
N ALA A 75 -27.04 -2.43 16.85
CA ALA A 75 -26.00 -1.46 16.55
C ALA A 75 -25.73 -0.52 17.76
N GLN A 76 -24.46 -0.28 18.07
CA GLN A 76 -24.04 0.87 18.89
C GLN A 76 -22.85 1.58 18.24
N PRO A 77 -23.04 2.76 17.63
CA PRO A 77 -21.93 3.58 17.19
C PRO A 77 -21.28 4.23 18.42
N SER A 78 -20.01 3.91 18.69
CA SER A 78 -19.25 4.63 19.71
C SER A 78 -18.77 5.96 19.12
N THR A 79 -19.28 7.08 19.64
CA THR A 79 -18.68 8.39 19.43
C THR A 79 -17.63 8.62 20.52
N SER A 80 -16.48 9.13 20.12
CA SER A 80 -15.44 9.62 21.03
C SER A 80 -15.92 10.94 21.63
N THR A 81 -16.03 11.02 22.95
CA THR A 81 -16.11 12.31 23.67
C THR A 81 -14.68 12.71 24.03
N GLY A 82 -14.29 13.92 23.62
CA GLY A 82 -13.01 14.53 23.95
C GLY A 82 -12.87 14.98 25.39
#